data_AF-A0A2N9I6Q5-F1
#
_entry.id   AF-A0A2N9I6Q5-F1
#
_cell.length_a   1.000
_cell.length_b   1.000
_cell.length_c   1.000
_cell.angle_alpha   90.00
_cell.angle_beta   90.00
_cell.angle_gamma   90.00
#
_symmetry.space_group_name_H-M   'P 1'
#
loop_
_entity.id
_entity.type
_entity.pdbx_description
1 polymer ?
#
loop_
_entity_poly.entity_id
_entity_poly.type
_entity_poly.pdbx_seq_one_letter_code
_entity_poly.pdbx_strand_id
1 'polypeptide(L)' 'MITRTVGLRSDTVTKPTETMRAAMATADFDDDVLGYDPTALCLETEMARITGKEAALFVPSSTMGNLISVLVH' A
#
# COMPACT_ATOMS: atom_id res chain seq x y z
N MET A 1 16.68 31.16 0.46
CA MET A 1 15.26 31.10 0.05
C MET A 1 14.95 29.66 -0.35
N ILE A 2 13.99 29.01 0.30
CA ILE A 2 13.51 27.71 -0.17
C ILE A 2 12.52 27.99 -1.30
N THR A 3 12.93 27.81 -2.55
CA THR A 3 12.04 27.92 -3.70
C THR A 3 11.07 26.73 -3.65
N ARG A 4 9.80 26.99 -3.36
CA ARG A 4 8.75 25.96 -3.33
C ARG A 4 8.28 25.71 -4.76
N THR A 5 8.95 24.78 -5.46
CA THR A 5 8.58 24.41 -6.84
C THR A 5 7.27 23.63 -6.84
N VAL A 6 6.31 24.03 -7.68
CA VAL A 6 5.09 23.27 -7.92
C VAL A 6 5.43 22.05 -8.77
N GLY A 7 5.34 20.85 -8.18
CA GLY A 7 5.62 19.59 -8.88
C GLY A 7 4.40 19.09 -9.65
N LEU A 8 4.46 19.13 -10.98
CA LEU A 8 3.39 18.67 -11.89
C LEU A 8 3.80 17.48 -12.78
N ARG A 9 4.87 16.77 -12.41
CA ARG A 9 5.41 15.68 -13.23
C ARG A 9 4.54 14.41 -13.17
N SER A 10 4.04 14.09 -11.97
CA SER A 10 3.20 12.92 -11.68
C SER A 10 2.64 13.09 -10.27
N ASP A 11 1.52 12.44 -9.99
CA ASP A 11 0.95 12.23 -8.66
C ASP A 11 1.82 11.38 -7.73
N THR A 12 2.67 10.50 -8.25
CA THR A 12 3.60 9.65 -7.46
C THR A 12 4.57 10.43 -6.56
N VAL A 13 4.72 11.74 -6.77
CA VAL A 13 5.53 12.62 -5.90
C VAL A 13 4.84 13.01 -4.59
N THR A 14 3.59 12.57 -4.37
CA THR A 14 2.85 12.79 -3.13
C THR A 14 3.68 12.35 -1.92
N LYS A 15 3.63 13.16 -0.86
CA LYS A 15 4.24 12.83 0.43
C LYS A 15 3.16 12.39 1.40
N PRO A 16 3.44 11.44 2.32
CA PRO A 16 2.49 11.11 3.38
C PRO A 16 2.05 12.34 4.15
N THR A 17 0.78 12.40 4.55
CA THR A 17 0.29 13.42 5.49
C THR A 17 0.85 13.16 6.89
N GLU A 18 0.64 14.09 7.82
CA GLU A 18 1.03 13.86 9.21
C GLU A 18 0.25 12.70 9.84
N THR A 19 -1.04 12.59 9.54
CA THR A 19 -1.89 11.50 10.03
C THR A 19 -1.43 10.14 9.49
N MET A 20 -0.99 10.07 8.23
CA MET A 20 -0.41 8.85 7.66
C MET A 20 0.90 8.48 8.35
N ARG A 21 1.78 9.45 8.60
CA ARG A 21 3.04 9.19 9.33
C ARG A 21 2.79 8.68 10.74
N ALA A 22 1.83 9.28 11.46
CA ALA A 22 1.45 8.83 12.79
C ALA A 22 0.89 7.40 12.76
N ALA A 23 -0.03 7.11 11.83
CA ALA A 23 -0.61 5.77 11.67
C ALA A 23 0.46 4.71 11.35
N MET A 24 1.40 5.01 10.45
CA MET A 24 2.54 4.14 10.14
C MET A 24 3.43 3.90 11.36
N ALA A 25 3.69 4.93 12.16
CA ALA A 25 4.57 4.83 13.33
C ALA A 25 3.96 4.01 14.48
N THR A 26 2.63 3.90 14.53
CA THR A 26 1.90 3.18 15.58
C THR A 26 1.20 1.92 15.07
N ALA A 27 1.46 1.49 13.84
CA ALA A 27 0.87 0.28 13.29
C ALA A 27 1.43 -0.96 14.00
N ASP A 28 0.56 -1.94 14.26
CA ASP A 28 0.99 -3.27 14.69
C ASP A 28 1.52 -4.03 13.47
N PHE A 29 2.68 -4.66 13.57
CA PHE A 29 3.32 -5.41 12.49
C PHE A 29 3.94 -6.71 13.01
N ASP A 30 4.05 -7.70 12.15
CA ASP A 30 4.70 -8.99 12.41
C ASP A 30 5.19 -9.60 11.09
N ASP A 31 5.53 -10.89 11.06
CA ASP A 31 6.00 -11.58 9.86
C ASP A 31 4.85 -11.87 8.87
N ASP A 32 4.81 -11.08 7.79
CA ASP A 32 3.86 -11.23 6.68
C ASP A 32 4.08 -12.51 5.85
N VAL A 33 5.32 -13.04 5.78
CA VAL A 33 5.60 -14.29 5.06
C VAL A 33 4.91 -15.48 5.75
N LEU A 34 4.76 -15.41 7.07
CA LEU A 34 4.00 -16.37 7.86
C LEU A 34 2.50 -16.02 8.00
N GLY A 35 2.07 -14.88 7.46
CA GLY A 35 0.69 -14.41 7.52
C GLY A 35 0.29 -13.83 8.89
N TYR A 36 1.25 -13.33 9.66
CA TYR A 36 1.00 -12.80 11.01
C TYR A 36 0.93 -11.28 11.08
N ASP A 37 1.26 -10.54 10.01
CA ASP A 37 1.17 -9.08 10.02
C ASP A 37 -0.32 -8.63 10.06
N PRO A 38 -0.79 -8.03 11.17
CA PRO A 38 -2.20 -7.69 11.31
C PRO A 38 -2.59 -6.48 10.47
N THR A 39 -1.65 -5.57 10.17
CA THR A 39 -1.92 -4.37 9.37
C THR A 39 -2.05 -4.72 7.89
N ALA A 40 -1.18 -5.59 7.38
CA ALA A 40 -1.27 -6.12 6.01
C ALA A 40 -2.59 -6.87 5.80
N LEU A 41 -2.94 -7.79 6.71
CA LEU A 41 -4.19 -8.55 6.65
C LEU A 41 -5.43 -7.63 6.68
N CYS A 42 -5.40 -6.58 7.50
CA CYS A 42 -6.48 -5.60 7.58
C CYS A 42 -6.66 -4.86 6.24
N LEU A 43 -5.56 -4.40 5.63
CA LEU A 43 -5.58 -3.74 4.33
C LEU A 43 -6.14 -4.67 3.24
N GLU A 44 -5.65 -5.90 3.16
CA GLU A 44 -6.07 -6.86 2.15
C GLU A 44 -7.54 -7.24 2.30
N THR A 45 -7.99 -7.50 3.52
CA THR A 45 -9.39 -7.80 3.83
C THR A 45 -10.30 -6.66 3.39
N GLU A 46 -9.92 -5.41 3.69
CA GLU A 46 -10.69 -4.24 3.31
C GLU A 46 -10.70 -4.03 1.79
N MET A 47 -9.57 -4.25 1.10
CA MET A 47 -9.52 -4.15 -0.36
C MET A 47 -10.35 -5.23 -1.06
N ALA A 48 -10.32 -6.47 -0.57
CA ALA A 48 -11.19 -7.55 -1.05
C ALA A 48 -12.67 -7.18 -0.89
N ARG A 49 -13.04 -6.63 0.29
CA ARG A 49 -14.40 -6.17 0.57
C ARG A 49 -14.84 -5.03 -0.35
N ILE A 50 -14.02 -4.00 -0.53
CA ILE A 50 -14.33 -2.83 -1.38
C ILE A 50 -14.49 -3.25 -2.84
N THR A 51 -13.66 -4.18 -3.32
CA THR A 51 -13.66 -4.61 -4.72
C THR A 51 -14.62 -5.77 -5.02
N GLY A 52 -15.27 -6.33 -3.99
CA GLY A 52 -16.17 -7.48 -4.14
C GLY A 52 -15.44 -8.74 -4.59
N LYS A 53 -14.20 -8.94 -4.14
CA LYS A 53 -13.37 -10.12 -4.43
C LYS A 53 -13.20 -10.99 -3.19
N GLU A 54 -12.84 -12.25 -3.42
CA GLU A 54 -12.64 -13.22 -2.34
C GLU A 54 -11.39 -12.92 -1.51
N ALA A 55 -10.34 -12.38 -2.13
CA ALA A 55 -9.08 -12.04 -1.50
C ALA A 55 -8.39 -10.87 -2.22
N ALA A 56 -7.41 -10.26 -1.56
CA ALA A 56 -6.48 -9.28 -2.11
C ALA A 56 -5.07 -9.58 -1.59
N LEU A 57 -4.05 -9.01 -2.24
CA LEU A 57 -2.64 -9.17 -1.86
C LEU A 57 -1.93 -7.81 -1.91
N PHE A 58 -1.29 -7.42 -0.81
CA PHE A 58 -0.48 -6.22 -0.73
C PHE A 58 0.86 -6.43 -1.43
N VAL A 59 1.25 -5.48 -2.29
CA VAL A 59 2.49 -5.56 -3.05
C VAL A 59 3.23 -4.21 -3.08
N PRO A 60 4.58 -4.19 -2.99
CA PRO A 60 5.38 -2.96 -3.05
C PRO A 60 5.18 -2.05 -4.26
N SER A 61 4.67 -2.56 -5.39
CA SER A 61 4.43 -1.75 -6.58
C SER A 61 3.33 -2.32 -7.47
N SER A 62 2.69 -1.44 -8.25
CA SER A 62 1.73 -1.83 -9.28
C SER A 62 2.37 -2.68 -10.39
N THR A 63 3.64 -2.43 -10.72
CA THR A 63 4.39 -3.27 -11.67
C THR A 63 4.48 -4.71 -11.20
N MET A 64 4.77 -4.94 -9.91
CA MET A 64 4.80 -6.30 -9.36
C MET A 64 3.40 -6.92 -9.33
N GLY A 65 2.37 -6.16 -8.95
CA GLY A 65 0.98 -6.64 -8.97
C GLY A 65 0.55 -7.09 -10.37
N ASN A 66 0.86 -6.29 -11.39
CA ASN A 66 0.58 -6.65 -12.79
C ASN A 66 1.38 -7.88 -13.23
N LEU A 67 2.67 -7.96 -12.88
CA LEU A 67 3.51 -9.11 -13.24
C LEU A 67 3.00 -10.41 -12.60
N ILE A 68 2.69 -10.39 -11.31
CA ILE A 68 2.10 -11.55 -10.61
C ILE A 68 0.81 -11.95 -11.32
N SER A 69 -0.09 -11.00 -11.57
CA SER A 69 -1.37 -11.26 -12.25
C SER A 69 -1.19 -11.93 -13.61
N VAL A 70 -0.18 -11.53 -14.39
CA VAL A 70 0.15 -12.16 -15.68
C VAL A 70 0.75 -13.56 -15.51
N LEU A 71 1.52 -13.81 -14.45
CA LEU A 71 2.18 -15.10 -14.22
C LEU A 71 1.26 -16.16 -13.62
N VAL A 72 0.22 -15.76 -12.88
CA VAL A 72 -0.70 -16.67 -12.17
C VAL A 72 -2.05 -16.86 -12.87
N HIS A 73 -2.32 -16.11 -13.94
CA HIS A 73 -3.50 -16.26 -14.78
C HIS A 73 -3.35 -17.43 -15.76
#